data_AF-A0A845F303-F1
#
_entry.id   AF-A0A845F303-F1
#
_cell.length_a   1.000
_cell.length_b   1.000
_cell.length_c   1.000
_cell.angle_alpha   90.00
_cell.angle_beta   90.00
_cell.angle_gamma   90.00
#
_symmetry.space_group_name_H-M   'P 1'
#
loop_
_entity.id
_entity.type
_entity.pdbx_description
1 polymer ?
#
loop_
_entity_poly.entity_id
_entity_poly.type
_entity_poly.pdbx_seq_one_letter_code
_entity_poly.pdbx_strand_id
1 'polypeptide(L)'
;MNSNRRCFSKPRYYYEASFEGSARLETFWLKFILIISILGLALYFSNKALRKWLKVEKKSMFSYNHVNDTHRKIDWTIRISFMLLLIISLFINIERIHLEPLWYLQTYTIMFVFIIVTETARAVMEKRYAENKNDYLFTLFQLGFIIVVSLSLFFTNFFWLL
;
A
#
# COMPACT_ATOMS: atom_id res chain seq x y z
N MET A 1 23.68 51.02 -35.05
CA MET A 1 22.56 50.11 -35.34
C MET A 1 22.16 49.40 -34.06
N ASN A 2 21.04 49.80 -33.46
CA ASN A 2 20.50 49.18 -32.26
C ASN A 2 19.01 48.93 -32.54
N SER A 3 18.60 47.67 -32.64
CA SER A 3 17.18 47.33 -32.79
C SER A 3 16.84 46.05 -32.04
N ASN A 4 16.01 46.23 -31.01
CA ASN A 4 14.95 45.32 -30.57
C ASN A 4 15.35 43.96 -29.98
N ARG A 5 15.79 43.98 -28.71
CA ARG A 5 15.41 42.91 -27.78
C ARG A 5 13.98 43.17 -27.29
N ARG A 6 12.99 42.60 -27.98
CA ARG A 6 11.61 42.53 -27.47
C ARG A 6 11.60 41.64 -26.23
N CYS A 7 11.59 42.24 -25.04
CA CYS A 7 11.26 41.54 -23.81
C CYS A 7 9.78 41.13 -23.87
N PHE A 8 9.51 39.89 -24.25
CA PHE A 8 8.20 39.27 -24.01
C PHE A 8 8.08 39.01 -22.50
N SER A 9 7.48 39.96 -21.77
CA SER A 9 7.03 39.70 -20.41
C SER A 9 5.84 38.73 -20.47
N LYS A 10 5.91 37.63 -19.71
CA LYS A 10 4.77 36.72 -19.60
C LYS A 10 3.60 37.46 -18.94
N PRO A 11 2.37 37.33 -19.47
CA PRO A 11 1.20 38.00 -18.90
C PRO A 11 0.83 37.45 -17.52
N ARG A 12 0.09 38.27 -16.77
CA ARG A 12 -0.10 38.14 -15.31
C ARG A 12 -0.70 36.80 -14.85
N TYR A 13 -1.61 36.24 -15.64
CA TYR A 13 -2.23 34.95 -15.36
C TYR A 13 -1.25 33.76 -15.30
N TYR A 14 -0.08 33.83 -15.96
CA TYR A 14 0.91 32.75 -15.89
C TYR A 14 1.52 32.60 -14.51
N TYR A 15 1.79 33.71 -13.81
CA TYR A 15 2.37 33.64 -12.47
C TYR A 15 1.30 33.28 -11.43
N GLU A 16 0.05 33.70 -11.62
CA GLU A 16 -1.07 33.35 -10.73
C GLU A 16 -1.34 31.84 -10.80
N ALA A 17 -1.44 31.27 -12.01
CA ALA A 17 -1.60 29.82 -12.19
C ALA A 17 -0.38 29.04 -11.66
N SER A 18 0.84 29.57 -11.83
CA SER A 18 2.05 28.94 -11.30
C SER A 18 2.11 28.98 -9.77
N PHE A 19 1.66 30.07 -9.15
CA PHE A 19 1.63 30.24 -7.70
C PHE A 19 0.52 29.42 -7.03
N GLU A 20 -0.66 29.37 -7.64
CA GLU A 20 -1.76 28.52 -7.19
C GLU A 20 -1.41 27.04 -7.33
N GLY A 21 -0.74 26.67 -8.43
CA GLY A 21 -0.16 25.34 -8.64
C GLY A 21 0.86 24.96 -7.58
N SER A 22 1.80 25.85 -7.24
CA SER A 22 2.79 25.58 -6.17
C SER A 22 2.13 25.46 -4.79
N ALA A 23 1.17 26.33 -4.46
CA ALA A 23 0.45 26.28 -3.18
C ALA A 23 -0.38 24.98 -3.04
N ARG A 24 -0.99 24.51 -4.13
CA ARG A 24 -1.71 23.23 -4.16
C ARG A 24 -0.77 22.03 -3.94
N LEU A 25 0.43 22.06 -4.53
CA LEU A 25 1.44 21.03 -4.33
C LEU A 25 1.94 21.01 -2.87
N GLU A 26 2.25 22.18 -2.30
CA GLU A 26 2.69 22.28 -0.90
C GLU A 26 1.65 21.73 0.08
N THR A 27 0.38 22.13 -0.09
CA THR A 27 -0.71 21.63 0.77
C THR A 27 -0.97 20.14 0.58
N PHE A 28 -0.81 19.61 -0.63
CA PHE A 28 -0.89 18.17 -0.91
C PHE A 28 0.20 17.40 -0.15
N TRP A 29 1.47 17.80 -0.28
CA TRP A 29 2.59 17.12 0.39
C TRP A 29 2.47 17.16 1.91
N LEU A 30 2.04 18.30 2.47
CA LEU A 30 1.81 18.43 3.91
C LEU A 30 0.71 17.47 4.40
N LYS A 31 -0.45 17.42 3.71
CA LYS A 31 -1.53 16.47 4.04
C LYS A 31 -1.07 15.03 3.91
N PHE A 32 -0.32 14.70 2.86
CA PHE A 32 0.20 13.36 2.61
C PHE A 32 1.15 12.89 3.73
N ILE A 33 2.13 13.73 4.09
CA ILE A 33 3.08 13.44 5.18
C ILE A 33 2.34 13.28 6.51
N LEU A 34 1.34 14.13 6.78
CA LEU A 34 0.53 14.07 7.99
C LEU A 34 -0.26 12.76 8.06
N ILE A 35 -0.94 12.35 6.99
CA ILE A 35 -1.69 11.09 6.93
C ILE A 35 -0.76 9.90 7.16
N ILE A 36 0.38 9.84 6.45
CA ILE A 36 1.35 8.76 6.63
C ILE A 36 1.90 8.72 8.05
N SER A 37 2.17 9.89 8.64
CA SER A 37 2.66 10.01 10.02
C SER A 37 1.64 9.50 11.02
N ILE A 38 0.36 9.86 10.87
CA ILE A 38 -0.73 9.36 11.73
C ILE A 38 -0.89 7.85 11.58
N LEU A 39 -0.94 7.33 10.35
CA LEU A 39 -1.05 5.90 10.09
C LEU A 39 0.16 5.13 10.64
N GLY A 40 1.37 5.66 10.48
CA GLY A 40 2.61 5.09 11.02
C GLY A 40 2.61 5.04 12.55
N LEU A 41 2.17 6.11 13.21
CA LEU A 41 2.01 6.14 14.67
C LEU A 41 0.94 5.14 15.12
N ALA A 42 -0.22 5.11 14.46
CA ALA A 42 -1.29 4.16 14.77
C ALA A 42 -0.82 2.70 14.64
N LEU A 43 -0.07 2.38 13.57
CA LEU A 43 0.58 1.09 13.39
C LEU A 43 1.59 0.79 14.50
N TYR A 44 2.45 1.75 14.86
CA TYR A 44 3.45 1.55 15.92
C TYR A 44 2.79 1.24 17.27
N PHE A 45 1.81 2.05 17.67
CA PHE A 45 1.13 1.88 18.95
C PHE A 45 0.26 0.63 18.99
N SER A 46 -0.49 0.33 17.93
CA SER A 46 -1.30 -0.90 17.85
C SER A 46 -0.43 -2.15 17.95
N ASN A 47 0.69 -2.21 17.21
CA ASN A 47 1.63 -3.33 17.30
C ASN A 47 2.22 -3.47 18.70
N LYS A 48 2.62 -2.36 19.34
CA LYS A 48 3.16 -2.37 20.71
C LYS A 48 2.11 -2.85 21.73
N ALA A 49 0.87 -2.37 21.61
CA ALA A 49 -0.24 -2.76 22.48
C ALA A 49 -0.61 -4.24 22.30
N LEU A 50 -0.78 -4.69 21.06
CA LEU A 50 -1.12 -6.08 20.73
C LEU A 50 -0.05 -7.06 21.20
N ARG A 51 1.24 -6.72 21.04
CA ARG A 51 2.34 -7.56 21.55
C ARG A 51 2.27 -7.76 23.05
N LYS A 52 2.04 -6.67 23.80
CA LYS A 52 1.89 -6.72 25.25
C LYS A 52 0.66 -7.53 25.67
N TRP A 53 -0.45 -7.34 24.95
CA TRP A 53 -1.72 -7.98 25.28
C TRP A 53 -1.71 -9.49 24.98
N LEU A 54 -1.21 -9.88 23.81
CA LEU A 54 -1.17 -11.26 23.35
C LEU A 54 0.07 -12.04 23.86
N LYS A 55 1.01 -11.35 24.53
CA LYS A 55 2.29 -11.91 25.01
C LYS A 55 3.06 -12.60 23.88
N VAL A 56 3.07 -11.98 22.70
CA VAL A 56 3.79 -12.48 21.53
C VAL A 56 5.15 -11.80 21.44
N GLU A 57 6.15 -12.57 21.01
CA GLU A 57 7.51 -12.05 20.86
C GLU A 57 7.59 -11.02 19.73
N LYS A 58 8.61 -10.17 19.80
CA LYS A 58 8.88 -9.19 18.75
C LYS A 58 9.39 -9.93 17.51
N LYS A 59 8.47 -10.31 16.63
CA LYS A 59 8.80 -10.64 15.24
C LYS A 59 8.97 -9.34 14.45
N SER A 60 9.97 -9.31 13.57
CA SER A 60 10.07 -8.24 12.57
C SER A 60 8.89 -8.38 11.60
N MET A 61 8.25 -7.26 11.27
CA MET A 61 7.06 -7.18 10.40
C MET A 61 7.31 -7.77 8.99
N PHE A 62 8.58 -7.94 8.60
CA PHE A 62 9.00 -8.43 7.28
C PHE A 62 10.04 -9.56 7.35
N SER A 63 10.30 -10.15 8.53
CA SER A 63 11.26 -11.26 8.60
C SER A 63 10.70 -12.50 7.93
N TYR A 64 11.60 -13.28 7.31
CA TYR A 64 11.33 -14.54 6.63
C TYR A 64 11.07 -15.66 7.66
N ASN A 65 10.10 -15.45 8.57
CA ASN A 65 9.81 -16.31 9.71
C ASN A 65 8.81 -17.39 9.33
N HIS A 66 9.32 -18.48 8.78
CA HIS A 66 8.51 -19.65 8.46
C HIS A 66 8.45 -20.57 9.68
N VAL A 67 7.25 -20.83 10.18
CA VAL A 67 7.02 -21.81 11.27
C VAL A 67 7.44 -23.24 10.91
N ASN A 68 7.46 -23.59 9.62
CA ASN A 68 7.96 -24.85 9.09
C ASN A 68 8.30 -24.75 7.59
N ASP A 69 8.87 -25.81 7.02
CA ASP A 69 9.19 -25.88 5.59
C ASP A 69 7.95 -25.82 4.68
N THR A 70 6.80 -26.32 5.15
CA THR A 70 5.54 -26.25 4.40
C THR A 70 5.10 -24.80 4.21
N HIS A 71 5.22 -23.96 5.24
CA HIS A 71 4.91 -22.53 5.17
C HIS A 71 5.80 -21.85 4.14
N ARG A 72 7.10 -22.18 4.14
CA ARG A 72 8.04 -21.65 3.13
C ARG A 72 7.65 -22.03 1.71
N LYS A 73 7.26 -23.28 1.48
CA LYS A 73 6.81 -23.75 0.16
C LYS A 73 5.54 -23.01 -0.28
N ILE A 74 4.54 -22.89 0.61
CA ILE A 74 3.29 -22.17 0.34
C ILE A 74 3.56 -20.71 -0.01
N ASP A 75 4.35 -19.99 0.80
CA ASP A 75 4.69 -18.59 0.55
C ASP A 75 5.39 -18.40 -0.79
N TRP A 76 6.31 -19.32 -1.14
CA TRP A 76 7.01 -19.27 -2.41
C TRP A 76 6.08 -19.56 -3.60
N THR A 77 5.18 -20.53 -3.48
CA THR A 77 4.15 -20.81 -4.49
C THR A 77 3.23 -19.61 -4.69
N ILE A 78 2.72 -19.00 -3.61
CA ILE A 78 1.88 -17.79 -3.68
C ILE A 78 2.62 -16.67 -4.42
N ARG A 79 3.90 -16.44 -4.11
CA ARG A 79 4.73 -15.41 -4.77
C ARG A 79 4.90 -15.67 -6.27
N ILE A 80 5.17 -16.90 -6.69
CA ILE A 80 5.32 -17.24 -8.12
C ILE A 80 4.00 -17.08 -8.85
N SER A 81 2.91 -17.65 -8.32
CA SER A 81 1.58 -17.52 -8.91
C SER A 81 1.19 -16.04 -9.07
N PHE A 82 1.55 -15.22 -8.08
CA PHE A 82 1.31 -13.79 -8.13
C PHE A 82 2.13 -13.05 -9.20
N MET A 83 3.43 -13.37 -9.33
CA MET A 83 4.27 -12.80 -10.39
C MET A 83 3.73 -13.16 -11.77
N LEU A 84 3.32 -14.41 -11.99
CA LEU A 84 2.69 -14.84 -13.24
C LEU A 84 1.40 -14.08 -13.51
N LEU A 85 0.54 -13.90 -12.50
CA LEU A 85 -0.70 -13.15 -12.63
C LEU A 85 -0.46 -11.67 -13.00
N LEU A 86 0.56 -11.02 -12.42
CA LEU A 86 0.95 -9.66 -12.79
C LEU A 86 1.42 -9.56 -14.24
N ILE A 87 2.24 -10.52 -14.70
CA ILE A 87 2.72 -10.56 -16.09
C ILE A 87 1.54 -10.75 -17.04
N ILE A 88 0.67 -11.72 -16.79
CA ILE A 88 -0.52 -11.97 -17.60
C ILE A 88 -1.43 -10.75 -17.64
N SER A 89 -1.65 -10.12 -16.48
CA SER A 89 -2.43 -8.90 -16.38
C SER A 89 -1.83 -7.77 -17.22
N LEU A 90 -0.51 -7.58 -17.19
CA LEU A 90 0.17 -6.56 -18.00
C LEU A 90 -0.12 -6.76 -19.48
N PHE A 91 0.05 -7.98 -20.00
CA PHE A 91 -0.25 -8.28 -21.40
C PHE A 91 -1.71 -7.99 -21.75
N ILE A 92 -2.66 -8.43 -20.91
CA ILE A 92 -4.09 -8.18 -21.14
C ILE A 92 -4.41 -6.68 -21.15
N ASN A 93 -3.82 -5.89 -20.26
CA ASN A 93 -4.06 -4.45 -20.20
C ASN A 93 -3.48 -3.71 -21.41
N ILE A 94 -2.32 -4.14 -21.94
CA ILE A 94 -1.73 -3.55 -23.15
C ILE A 94 -2.64 -3.78 -24.37
N GLU A 95 -3.11 -5.00 -24.58
CA GLU A 95 -4.03 -5.34 -25.67
C GLU A 95 -5.37 -4.59 -25.58
N ARG A 96 -5.72 -4.15 -24.38
CA ARG A 96 -6.98 -3.45 -24.07
C ARG A 96 -6.81 -1.95 -23.87
N ILE A 97 -5.72 -1.35 -24.31
CA ILE A 97 -5.42 0.08 -24.03
C ILE A 97 -6.52 1.05 -24.52
N HIS A 98 -7.27 0.67 -25.55
CA HIS A 98 -8.40 1.45 -26.10
C HIS A 98 -9.77 1.04 -25.55
N LEU A 99 -9.81 0.09 -24.63
CA LEU A 99 -11.03 -0.42 -24.00
C LEU A 99 -11.05 -0.04 -22.53
N GLU A 100 -12.24 -0.12 -21.92
CA GLU A 100 -12.37 0.03 -20.47
C GLU A 100 -11.46 -0.98 -19.74
N PRO A 101 -10.58 -0.49 -18.85
CA PRO A 101 -9.68 -1.35 -18.08
C PRO A 101 -10.45 -2.35 -17.21
N LEU A 102 -9.94 -3.57 -17.12
CA LEU A 102 -10.47 -4.55 -16.18
C LEU A 102 -10.01 -4.22 -14.77
N TRP A 103 -10.89 -3.64 -13.96
CA TRP A 103 -10.60 -3.20 -12.60
C TRP A 103 -9.93 -4.29 -11.72
N TYR A 104 -10.33 -5.56 -11.90
CA TYR A 104 -9.79 -6.70 -11.13
C TYR A 104 -8.40 -7.16 -11.59
N LEU A 105 -7.99 -6.82 -12.82
CA LEU A 105 -6.64 -7.05 -13.31
C LEU A 105 -5.72 -5.87 -13.02
N GLN A 106 -6.21 -4.74 -12.51
CA GLN A 106 -5.32 -3.63 -12.21
C GLN A 106 -4.31 -4.01 -11.11
N THR A 107 -3.09 -3.49 -11.25
CA THR A 107 -1.95 -3.83 -10.39
C THR A 107 -2.28 -3.65 -8.92
N TYR A 108 -2.96 -2.56 -8.53
CA TYR A 108 -3.34 -2.34 -7.13
C TYR A 108 -4.33 -3.41 -6.62
N THR A 109 -5.31 -3.82 -7.43
CA THR A 109 -6.29 -4.84 -7.03
C THR A 109 -5.59 -6.17 -6.79
N ILE A 110 -4.73 -6.55 -7.72
CA ILE A 110 -3.90 -7.74 -7.64
C ILE A 110 -3.03 -7.67 -6.36
N MET A 111 -2.33 -6.56 -6.10
CA MET A 111 -1.51 -6.37 -4.89
C MET A 111 -2.31 -6.50 -3.57
N PHE A 112 -3.52 -5.93 -3.50
CA PHE A 112 -4.37 -6.08 -2.31
C PHE A 112 -4.73 -7.53 -2.05
N VAL A 113 -5.16 -8.27 -3.08
CA VAL A 113 -5.48 -9.69 -2.98
C VAL A 113 -4.27 -10.48 -2.50
N PHE A 114 -3.07 -10.18 -3.01
CA PHE A 114 -1.85 -10.86 -2.59
C PHE A 114 -1.49 -10.65 -1.12
N ILE A 115 -1.63 -9.43 -0.61
CA ILE A 115 -1.40 -9.15 0.81
C ILE A 115 -2.37 -9.98 1.66
N ILE A 116 -3.66 -9.99 1.30
CA ILE A 116 -4.69 -10.75 2.04
C ILE A 116 -4.38 -12.24 2.01
N VAL A 117 -4.09 -12.81 0.83
CA VAL A 117 -3.81 -14.25 0.67
C VAL A 117 -2.56 -14.64 1.45
N THR A 118 -1.48 -13.85 1.36
CA THR A 118 -0.20 -14.15 2.04
C THR A 118 -0.34 -14.08 3.55
N GLU A 119 -0.94 -13.02 4.10
CA GLU A 119 -1.11 -12.88 5.54
C GLU A 119 -2.13 -13.90 6.10
N THR A 120 -3.15 -14.26 5.32
CA THR A 120 -4.09 -15.34 5.70
C THR A 120 -3.38 -16.69 5.74
N ALA A 121 -2.57 -17.01 4.73
CA ALA A 121 -1.75 -18.23 4.70
C ALA A 121 -0.83 -18.29 5.92
N ARG A 122 -0.13 -17.18 6.23
CA ARG A 122 0.68 -17.06 7.45
C ARG A 122 -0.13 -17.32 8.70
N ALA A 123 -1.27 -16.65 8.88
CA ALA A 123 -2.12 -16.83 10.07
C ALA A 123 -2.60 -18.29 10.22
N VAL A 124 -2.97 -18.96 9.13
CA VAL A 124 -3.35 -20.38 9.14
C VAL A 124 -2.17 -21.26 9.56
N MET A 125 -0.97 -20.99 9.03
CA MET A 125 0.23 -21.74 9.38
C MET A 125 0.66 -21.51 10.82
N GLU A 126 0.62 -20.27 11.31
CA GLU A 126 0.91 -19.94 12.71
C GLU A 126 -0.10 -20.61 13.65
N LYS A 127 -1.40 -20.59 13.32
CA LYS A 127 -2.43 -21.24 14.14
C LYS A 127 -2.17 -22.74 14.31
N ARG A 128 -1.69 -23.40 13.25
CA ARG A 128 -1.45 -24.85 13.23
C ARG A 128 -0.10 -25.23 13.82
N TYR A 129 0.95 -24.48 13.53
CA TYR A 129 2.34 -24.92 13.71
C TYR A 129 3.20 -23.98 14.56
N ALA A 130 2.75 -22.78 14.93
CA ALA A 130 3.55 -21.91 15.80
C ALA A 130 3.63 -22.48 17.22
N GLU A 131 4.80 -22.29 17.84
CA GLU A 131 5.04 -22.60 19.25
C GLU A 131 4.14 -21.74 20.15
N ASN A 132 4.06 -20.44 19.87
CA ASN A 132 3.13 -19.54 20.56
C ASN A 132 1.76 -19.54 19.87
N LYS A 133 0.75 -20.07 20.58
CA LYS A 133 -0.63 -20.14 20.09
C LYS A 133 -1.29 -18.78 19.85
N ASN A 134 -0.73 -17.68 20.35
CA ASN A 134 -1.28 -16.34 20.13
C ASN A 134 -0.70 -15.62 18.90
N ASP A 135 0.32 -16.17 18.24
CA ASP A 135 0.96 -15.53 17.09
C ASP A 135 -0.04 -15.30 15.93
N TYR A 136 -0.90 -16.28 15.66
CA TYR A 136 -1.92 -16.13 14.61
C TYR A 136 -2.92 -15.02 14.91
N LEU A 137 -3.23 -14.75 16.19
CA LEU A 137 -4.12 -13.67 16.58
C LEU A 137 -3.47 -12.32 16.25
N PHE A 138 -2.17 -12.19 16.54
CA PHE A 138 -1.42 -10.99 16.20
C PHE A 138 -1.44 -10.74 14.68
N THR A 139 -1.15 -11.76 13.88
CA THR A 139 -1.20 -11.67 12.41
C THR A 139 -2.59 -11.34 11.90
N LEU A 140 -3.65 -11.93 12.50
CA LEU A 140 -5.03 -11.66 12.12
C LEU A 140 -5.46 -10.23 12.45
N PHE A 141 -5.06 -9.69 13.61
CA PHE A 141 -5.31 -8.28 13.97
C PHE A 141 -4.56 -7.33 13.03
N GLN A 142 -3.32 -7.65 12.68
CA GLN A 142 -2.53 -6.85 11.74
C GLN A 142 -3.18 -6.85 10.34
N LEU A 143 -3.62 -8.01 9.85
CA LEU A 143 -4.35 -8.13 8.59
C LEU A 143 -5.67 -7.34 8.63
N GLY A 144 -6.44 -7.48 9.70
CA GLY A 144 -7.68 -6.74 9.90
C GLY A 144 -7.46 -5.22 9.89
N PHE A 145 -6.40 -4.74 10.56
CA PHE A 145 -6.02 -3.34 10.54
C PHE A 145 -5.68 -2.85 9.11
N ILE A 146 -4.90 -3.61 8.35
CA ILE A 146 -4.57 -3.29 6.95
C ILE A 146 -5.83 -3.21 6.11
N ILE A 147 -6.77 -4.15 6.25
CA ILE A 147 -8.03 -4.15 5.49
C ILE A 147 -8.86 -2.91 5.83
N VAL A 148 -9.03 -2.59 7.12
CA VAL A 148 -9.81 -1.42 7.55
C VAL A 148 -9.21 -0.11 7.03
N VAL A 149 -7.88 0.05 7.13
CA VAL A 149 -7.19 1.24 6.59
C VAL A 149 -7.35 1.33 5.07
N SER A 150 -7.20 0.20 4.37
CA SER A 150 -7.31 0.16 2.90
C SER A 150 -8.72 0.51 2.43
N LEU A 151 -9.75 -0.04 3.07
CA LEU A 151 -11.14 0.31 2.79
C LEU A 151 -11.42 1.78 3.10
N SER A 152 -10.90 2.28 4.23
CA SER A 152 -11.06 3.70 4.60
C SER A 152 -10.45 4.63 3.57
N LEU A 153 -9.24 4.32 3.07
CA LEU A 153 -8.60 5.07 2.00
C LEU A 153 -9.43 5.06 0.71
N PHE A 154 -9.96 3.90 0.33
CA PHE A 154 -10.78 3.76 -0.87
C PHE A 154 -12.09 4.55 -0.78
N PHE A 155 -12.83 4.44 0.33
CA PHE A 155 -14.11 5.12 0.50
C PHE A 155 -14.00 6.64 0.70
N THR A 156 -12.86 7.14 1.20
CA THR A 156 -12.66 8.57 1.50
C THR A 156 -11.90 9.31 0.41
N ASN A 157 -11.65 8.69 -0.76
CA ASN A 157 -10.74 9.23 -1.79
C ASN A 157 -9.40 9.67 -1.17
N PHE A 158 -8.79 8.75 -0.42
CA PHE A 158 -7.53 8.96 0.31
C PHE A 158 -7.61 10.13 1.31
N PHE A 159 -8.71 10.23 2.05
CA PHE A 159 -9.01 11.34 2.98
C PHE A 159 -9.04 12.71 2.30
N TRP A 160 -9.73 12.80 1.15
CA TRP A 160 -9.83 14.04 0.36
C TRP A 160 -8.47 14.58 -0.11
N LEU A 161 -7.52 13.65 -0.32
CA LEU A 161 -6.22 13.96 -0.91
C LEU A 161 -6.29 13.99 -2.45
N LEU A 162 -7.25 13.23 -3.01
CA LEU A 162 -7.59 13.19 -4.43
C LEU A 162 -8.85 13.97 -4.74
#